data_AF-A0A329RZR2-F1
#
_entry.id   AF-A0A329RZR2-F1
#
_cell.length_a   1.000
_cell.length_b   1.000
_cell.length_c   1.000
_cell.angle_alpha   90.00
_cell.angle_beta   90.00
_cell.angle_gamma   90.00
#
_symmetry.space_group_name_H-M   'P 1'
#
loop_
_entity.id
_entity.type
_entity.pdbx_description
1 polymer ?
#
loop_
_entity_poly.entity_id
_entity_poly.type
_entity_poly.pdbx_seq_one_letter_code
_entity_poly.pdbx_strand_id
1 'polypeptide(L)' 'MHGSVFFCWDCATDKVVSLHSQADMITPMLNLLGSLEDVSCAFYKARVTPDCRLVTDG' A
#
# COMPACT_ATOMS: atom_id res chain seq x y z
N MET A 1 -2.38 10.43 4.88
CA MET A 1 -1.90 9.06 4.60
C MET A 1 -1.55 8.42 5.93
N HIS A 2 -2.26 7.37 6.32
CA HIS A 2 -1.99 6.61 7.54
C HIS A 2 -1.53 5.22 7.13
N GLY A 3 -0.38 4.80 7.62
CA GLY A 3 0.20 3.50 7.25
C GLY A 3 1.18 3.00 8.29
N SER A 4 1.51 1.73 8.18
CA SER A 4 2.40 1.01 9.08
C SER A 4 3.28 0.04 8.30
N VAL A 5 4.46 -0.23 8.83
CA VAL A 5 5.37 -1.26 8.32
C VAL A 5 5.71 -2.21 9.46
N PHE A 6 5.50 -3.50 9.22
CA PHE A 6 5.88 -4.58 10.14
C PHE A 6 7.13 -5.28 9.60
N PHE A 7 8.15 -5.39 10.45
CA PHE A 7 9.41 -6.06 10.14
C PHE A 7 9.42 -7.43 10.82
N CYS A 8 9.48 -8.50 10.04
CA CYS A 8 9.66 -9.84 10.58
C CYS A 8 11.14 -10.09 10.80
N TRP A 9 11.53 -10.30 12.06
CA TRP A 9 12.90 -10.62 12.45
C TRP A 9 13.07 -12.13 12.61
N ASP A 10 14.17 -12.67 12.09
CA ASP A 10 14.62 -14.03 12.35
C ASP A 10 15.80 -14.01 13.33
N CYS A 11 15.56 -14.53 14.53
CA CYS A 11 16.57 -14.63 15.58
C CYS A 11 17.69 -15.63 15.26
N ALA A 12 17.47 -16.60 14.37
CA ALA A 12 18.49 -17.58 14.02
C ALA A 12 19.58 -16.99 13.11
N THR A 13 19.20 -16.06 12.22
CA THR A 13 20.12 -15.40 11.29
C THR A 13 20.45 -13.95 11.67
N ASP A 14 19.83 -13.44 12.73
CA ASP A 14 19.95 -12.07 13.25
C ASP A 14 19.64 -11.00 12.18
N LYS A 15 18.58 -11.24 11.39
CA LYS A 15 18.22 -10.43 10.22
C LYS A 15 16.71 -10.25 10.09
N VAL A 16 16.30 -9.18 9.41
CA VAL A 16 14.93 -9.03 8.90
C VAL A 16 14.75 -9.99 7.71
N VAL A 17 13.68 -10.79 7.75
CA VAL A 17 13.36 -11.78 6.71
C VAL A 17 12.14 -11.41 5.87
N SER A 18 11.27 -10.52 6.36
CA SER A 18 10.20 -9.96 5.55
C SER A 18 9.76 -8.58 6.04
N LEU A 19 9.13 -7.84 5.13
CA LEU A 19 8.50 -6.56 5.40
C LEU A 19 7.04 -6.63 4.95
N HIS A 20 6.13 -6.20 5.80
CA HIS A 20 4.71 -6.06 5.48
C HIS A 20 4.30 -4.60 5.63
N SER A 21 4.02 -3.93 4.52
CA SER A 21 3.49 -2.56 4.50
C SER A 21 1.98 -2.56 4.31
N GLN A 22 1.30 -1.65 5.01
CA GLN A 22 -0.11 -1.36 4.81
C GLN A 22 -0.29 0.16 4.90
N ALA A 23 -1.10 0.74 4.01
CA ALA A 23 -1.53 2.12 4.14
C ALA A 23 -2.95 2.31 3.61
N ASP A 24 -3.69 3.25 4.20
CA ASP A 24 -4.94 3.74 3.64
C ASP A 24 -4.64 4.91 2.69
N MET A 25 -4.64 4.61 1.38
CA MET A 25 -4.54 5.62 0.33
C MET A 25 -5.91 6.09 -0.17
N ILE A 26 -7.01 5.40 0.17
CA ILE A 26 -8.35 5.78 -0.26
C ILE A 26 -8.79 7.07 0.42
N THR A 27 -8.71 7.15 1.75
CA THR A 27 -9.14 8.33 2.50
C THR A 27 -8.49 9.65 2.03
N PRO A 28 -7.15 9.74 1.91
CA PRO A 28 -6.53 10.98 1.42
C PRO A 28 -6.85 11.28 -0.06
N MET A 29 -6.96 10.26 -0.91
CA MET A 29 -7.28 10.46 -2.33
C MET A 29 -8.74 10.88 -2.53
N LEU A 30 -9.66 10.34 -1.73
CA LEU A 30 -11.06 10.75 -1.75
C LEU A 30 -11.23 12.20 -1.28
N ASN A 31 -10.52 12.61 -0.23
CA ASN A 31 -10.52 14.00 0.23
C ASN A 31 -9.95 14.97 -0.83
N LEU A 32 -8.99 14.50 -1.64
CA LEU A 32 -8.34 15.30 -2.68
C LEU A 32 -9.20 15.40 -3.96
N LEU A 33 -9.74 14.29 -4.42
CA LEU A 33 -10.42 14.18 -5.72
C LEU A 33 -11.93 14.37 -5.62
N GLY A 34 -12.51 14.21 -4.42
CA GLY A 34 -13.92 14.45 -4.14
C GLY A 34 -14.87 13.35 -4.60
N SER A 35 -14.40 12.31 -5.29
CA SER A 35 -15.24 11.19 -5.73
C SER A 35 -14.49 9.85 -5.74
N LEU A 36 -15.21 8.75 -5.50
CA LEU A 36 -14.67 7.39 -5.61
C LEU A 36 -14.36 7.00 -7.07
N GLU A 37 -15.08 7.57 -8.03
CA GLU A 37 -14.85 7.36 -9.47
C GLU A 37 -13.47 7.89 -9.88
N ASP A 38 -13.14 9.12 -9.48
CA ASP A 38 -11.85 9.73 -9.77
C ASP A 38 -10.71 9.03 -9.03
N VAL A 39 -10.94 8.56 -7.80
CA VAL A 39 -9.99 7.71 -7.08
C VAL A 39 -9.75 6.41 -7.86
N SER A 40 -10.80 5.74 -8.35
CA SER A 40 -10.67 4.53 -9.17
C SER A 40 -9.87 4.80 -10.44
N CYS A 41 -10.13 5.92 -11.12
CA CYS A 41 -9.36 6.36 -12.28
C CYS A 41 -7.88 6.59 -11.95
N ALA A 42 -7.57 7.18 -10.79
CA ALA A 42 -6.18 7.41 -10.37
C ALA A 42 -5.39 6.11 -10.14
N PHE A 43 -6.05 5.03 -9.74
CA PHE A 43 -5.43 3.71 -9.58
C PHE A 43 -5.56 2.81 -10.82
N TYR A 44 -6.23 3.26 -11.88
CA TYR A 44 -6.35 2.50 -13.11
C TYR A 44 -4.98 2.32 -13.77
N LYS A 45 -4.55 1.06 -13.90
CA LYS A 45 -3.20 0.66 -14.38
C LYS A 45 -2.04 1.14 -13.49
N ALA A 46 -2.32 1.59 -12.26
CA ALA A 46 -1.27 1.87 -11.30
C ALA A 46 -0.54 0.58 -10.91
N ARG A 47 0.76 0.68 -10.62
CA ARG A 47 1.58 -0.45 -10.12
C ARG A 47 1.45 -0.66 -8.61
N VAL A 48 0.64 0.15 -7.96
CA VAL A 48 0.34 0.09 -6.54
C VAL A 48 -1.17 0.08 -6.36
N THR A 49 -1.65 -0.73 -5.44
CA THR A 49 -3.05 -0.79 -5.06
C THR A 49 -3.36 0.29 -4.00
N PRO A 50 -4.65 0.63 -3.78
CA PRO A 50 -5.02 1.63 -2.77
C PRO A 50 -4.68 1.24 -1.32
N ASP A 51 -4.42 -0.04 -1.04
CA ASP A 51 -3.92 -0.54 0.24
C ASP A 51 -2.37 -0.56 0.32
N CYS A 52 -1.70 0.08 -0.65
CA CYS A 52 -0.25 0.22 -0.75
C CYS A 52 0.51 -1.09 -0.96
N ARG A 53 -0.02 -1.98 -1.80
CA ARG A 53 0.67 -3.20 -2.26
C ARG A 53 1.12 -3.05 -3.70
N LEU A 54 2.28 -3.62 -4.03
CA LEU A 54 2.73 -3.70 -5.41
C LEU A 54 1.86 -4.71 -6.17
N VAL A 55 1.44 -4.33 -7.37
CA VAL A 55 0.83 -5.27 -8.31
C VAL A 55 1.95 -6.19 -8.81
N THR A 56 1.87 -7.48 -8.48
CA THR A 56 2.76 -8.48 -9.04
C THR A 56 2.23 -8.87 -10.42
N ASP A 57 3.03 -8.68 -11.46
CA ASP A 57 2.73 -9.24 -12.78
C ASP A 57 2.67 -10.76 -12.62
N GLY A 58 1.50 -11.34 -12.93
CA GLY A 58 1.26 -12.79 -12.90
C GLY A 58 1.82 -13.50 -14.13
#